data_AF-A0A3S0DS15-F1
#
_entry.id   AF-A0A3S0DS15-F1
#
_cell.length_a   1.000
_cell.length_b   1.000
_cell.length_c   1.000
_cell.angle_alpha   90.00
_cell.angle_beta   90.00
_cell.angle_gamma   90.00
#
_symmetry.space_group_name_H-M   'P 1'
#
loop_
_entity.id
_entity.type
_entity.pdbx_description
1 polymer ?
#
loop_
_entity_poly.entity_id
_entity_poly.type
_entity_poly.pdbx_seq_one_letter_code
_entity_poly.pdbx_strand_id
1 'polypeptide(L)'
;MAGGLIGWEREAHGREAGIRTYAAVSLGACTFALVSQHVGGGDPARIAAQVVSGVGFLGAGAILRQDDRVRGLTTAGTLWATAAVGLAMGFGMYLLAGCTALLVLGLLLAHDHPMWPKLKMRHPSRDRSK
;
A
#
# COMPACT_ATOMS: atom_id res chain seq x y z
N MET A 1 -1.47 -5.62 -12.65
CA MET A 1 -1.49 -4.36 -13.45
C MET A 1 -2.05 -3.17 -12.67
N ALA A 2 -3.03 -3.31 -11.77
CA ALA A 2 -3.55 -2.18 -10.97
C ALA A 2 -2.50 -1.49 -10.06
N GLY A 3 -1.44 -2.21 -9.64
CA GLY A 3 -0.34 -1.59 -8.88
C GLY A 3 0.44 -0.52 -9.65
N GLY A 4 0.45 -0.57 -11.00
CA GLY A 4 1.04 0.48 -11.82
C GLY A 4 0.24 1.78 -11.77
N LEU A 5 -1.09 1.70 -11.66
CA LEU A 5 -1.96 2.87 -11.55
C LEU A 5 -1.80 3.56 -10.17
N ILE A 6 -1.76 2.76 -9.10
CA ILE A 6 -1.46 3.23 -7.73
C ILE A 6 -0.05 3.83 -7.66
N GLY A 7 0.91 3.19 -8.32
CA GLY A 7 2.28 3.64 -8.39
C GLY A 7 2.49 4.95 -9.18
N TRP A 8 1.74 5.14 -10.27
CA TRP A 8 1.75 6.36 -11.08
C TRP A 8 1.28 7.57 -10.27
N GLU A 9 0.15 7.44 -9.56
CA GLU A 9 -0.39 8.50 -8.69
C GLU A 9 0.63 8.94 -7.65
N ARG A 10 1.37 7.99 -7.07
CA ARG A 10 2.37 8.28 -6.05
C ARG A 10 3.66 8.90 -6.59
N GLU A 11 4.09 8.50 -7.78
CA GLU A 11 5.27 9.06 -8.45
C GLU A 11 5.02 10.47 -8.97
N ALA A 12 3.83 10.72 -9.55
CA ALA A 12 3.38 12.05 -9.96
C ALA A 12 3.37 13.05 -8.79
N HIS A 13 3.19 12.54 -7.57
CA HIS A 13 3.16 13.31 -6.34
C HIS A 13 4.50 13.32 -5.56
N GLY A 14 5.59 12.78 -6.13
CA GLY A 14 6.94 12.87 -5.57
C GLY A 14 7.17 12.08 -4.26
N ARG A 15 6.43 10.99 -4.01
CA ARG A 15 6.65 10.12 -2.84
C ARG A 15 7.82 9.14 -3.07
N GLU A 16 8.53 8.79 -1.99
CA GLU A 16 9.76 7.95 -2.00
C GLU A 16 9.60 6.55 -2.63
N ALA A 17 8.39 5.98 -2.65
CA ALA A 17 8.08 4.75 -3.38
C ALA A 17 7.24 5.08 -4.63
N GLY A 18 7.86 4.93 -5.80
CA GLY A 18 7.28 5.23 -7.12
C GLY A 18 6.71 4.01 -7.85
N ILE A 19 6.41 4.16 -9.13
CA ILE A 19 5.65 3.18 -9.92
C ILE A 19 6.27 1.80 -9.96
N ARG A 20 7.61 1.76 -9.96
CA ARG A 20 8.40 0.52 -10.05
C ARG A 20 8.18 -0.38 -8.83
N THR A 21 8.13 0.19 -7.63
CA THR A 21 7.95 -0.56 -6.39
C THR A 21 6.56 -1.18 -6.32
N TYR A 22 5.52 -0.39 -6.60
CA TYR A 22 4.13 -0.87 -6.56
C TYR A 22 3.83 -1.88 -7.67
N ALA A 23 4.40 -1.68 -8.87
CA ALA A 23 4.29 -2.63 -9.96
C ALA A 23 4.98 -3.96 -9.62
N ALA A 24 6.20 -3.94 -9.09
CA ALA A 24 6.93 -5.15 -8.70
C ALA A 24 6.21 -5.94 -7.60
N VAL A 25 5.69 -5.27 -6.57
CA VAL A 25 4.92 -5.91 -5.48
C VAL A 25 3.62 -6.52 -6.01
N SER A 26 2.85 -5.79 -6.82
CA SER A 26 1.60 -6.28 -7.40
C SER A 26 1.83 -7.49 -8.33
N LEU A 27 2.87 -7.42 -9.17
CA LEU A 27 3.22 -8.51 -10.09
C LEU A 27 3.72 -9.74 -9.33
N GLY A 28 4.64 -9.56 -8.39
CA GLY A 28 5.15 -10.66 -7.56
C GLY A 28 4.04 -11.37 -6.80
N ALA A 29 3.15 -10.61 -6.15
CA ALA A 29 1.99 -11.16 -5.45
C ALA A 29 1.06 -11.96 -6.38
N CYS A 30 0.78 -11.44 -7.59
CA CYS A 30 -0.02 -12.16 -8.59
C CYS A 30 0.64 -13.48 -9.00
N THR A 31 1.94 -13.44 -9.30
CA THR A 31 2.71 -14.64 -9.67
C THR A 31 2.72 -15.67 -8.55
N PHE A 32 2.92 -15.27 -7.30
CA PHE A 32 2.87 -16.20 -6.16
C PHE A 32 1.48 -16.82 -5.97
N ALA A 33 0.39 -16.08 -6.20
CA ALA A 33 -0.96 -16.64 -6.17
C ALA A 33 -1.16 -17.68 -7.28
N LEU A 34 -0.71 -17.41 -8.51
CA LEU A 34 -0.79 -18.38 -9.61
C LEU A 34 0.07 -19.61 -9.36
N VAL A 35 1.30 -19.44 -8.89
CA VAL A 35 2.18 -20.54 -8.46
C VAL A 35 1.49 -21.35 -7.36
N SER A 36 0.83 -20.69 -6.42
CA SER A 36 0.10 -21.37 -5.36
C SER A 36 -1.05 -22.22 -5.86
N GLN A 37 -1.75 -21.80 -6.92
CA GLN A 37 -2.80 -22.59 -7.55
C GLN A 37 -2.24 -23.77 -8.36
N HIS A 38 -1.06 -23.61 -8.96
CA HIS A 38 -0.47 -24.61 -9.86
C HIS A 38 0.35 -25.68 -9.14
N VAL A 39 1.11 -25.29 -8.11
CA VAL A 39 2.00 -26.18 -7.34
C VAL A 39 1.28 -26.78 -6.12
N GLY A 40 0.18 -26.17 -5.69
CA GLY A 40 -0.52 -26.52 -4.47
C GLY A 40 -1.24 -27.87 -4.54
N GLY A 41 -0.52 -28.96 -4.30
CA GLY A 41 -1.12 -30.24 -3.86
C GLY A 41 -1.75 -30.17 -2.46
N GLY A 42 -1.96 -28.96 -1.90
CA GLY A 42 -2.47 -28.65 -0.56
C GLY A 42 -3.15 -27.28 -0.54
N ASP A 43 -3.24 -26.61 0.62
CA ASP A 43 -4.00 -25.35 0.78
C ASP A 43 -3.32 -24.13 0.13
N PRO A 44 -3.90 -23.53 -0.94
CA PRO A 44 -3.36 -22.34 -1.60
C PRO A 44 -3.27 -21.11 -0.68
N ALA A 45 -4.01 -21.09 0.44
CA ALA A 45 -3.94 -20.00 1.41
C ALA A 45 -2.57 -19.90 2.08
N ARG A 46 -1.77 -20.99 2.11
CA ARG A 46 -0.44 -21.00 2.74
C ARG A 46 0.54 -20.06 2.06
N ILE A 47 0.68 -20.14 0.74
CA ILE A 47 1.60 -19.27 0.00
C ILE A 47 1.10 -17.83 0.05
N ALA A 48 -0.22 -17.62 -0.07
CA ALA A 48 -0.82 -16.29 0.10
C ALA A 48 -0.48 -15.67 1.47
N ALA A 49 -0.58 -16.44 2.56
CA ALA A 49 -0.21 -15.98 3.89
C ALA A 49 1.27 -15.59 3.99
N GLN A 50 2.17 -16.33 3.34
CA GLN A 50 3.59 -15.99 3.30
C GLN A 50 3.86 -14.70 2.51
N VAL A 51 3.12 -14.45 1.43
CA VAL A 51 3.21 -13.18 0.69
C VAL A 51 2.77 -12.01 1.56
N VAL A 52 1.65 -12.15 2.28
CA VAL A 52 1.14 -11.10 3.19
C VAL A 52 2.18 -10.77 4.28
N SER A 53 2.79 -11.80 4.87
CA SER A 53 3.85 -11.65 5.88
C SER A 53 5.10 -10.98 5.30
N GLY A 54 5.58 -11.44 4.14
CA GLY A 54 6.76 -10.89 3.48
C GLY A 54 6.60 -9.42 3.08
N VAL A 55 5.43 -9.02 2.59
CA VAL A 55 5.15 -7.61 2.28
C VAL A 55 5.02 -6.77 3.55
N GLY A 56 4.51 -7.33 4.65
CA GLY A 56 4.53 -6.67 5.96
C GLY A 56 5.95 -6.32 6.41
N PHE A 57 6.91 -7.22 6.20
CA PHE A 57 8.33 -6.96 6.48
C PHE A 57 8.92 -5.86 5.60
N LEU A 58 8.63 -5.86 4.29
CA LEU A 58 9.03 -4.78 3.38
C LEU A 58 8.42 -3.43 3.80
N GLY A 59 7.16 -3.44 4.22
CA GLY A 59 6.46 -2.27 4.74
C GLY A 59 7.12 -1.70 6.00
N ALA A 60 7.57 -2.57 6.92
CA ALA A 60 8.33 -2.15 8.09
C ALA A 60 9.66 -1.47 7.70
N GLY A 61 10.35 -1.98 6.67
CA GLY A 61 11.56 -1.37 6.13
C GLY A 61 11.35 -0.01 5.44
N ALA A 62 10.12 0.28 4.98
CA ALA A 62 9.76 1.57 4.39
C ALA A 62 9.39 2.63 5.45
N ILE A 63 9.28 2.26 6.73
CA ILE A 63 8.98 3.19 7.82
C ILE A 63 10.30 3.72 8.39
N LEU A 64 10.54 5.02 8.20
CA LEU A 64 11.73 5.70 8.72
C LEU A 64 11.36 6.57 9.93
N ARG A 65 12.16 6.48 11.00
CA ARG A 65 12.04 7.35 12.17
C ARG A 65 13.14 8.40 12.13
N GLN A 66 12.78 9.68 12.06
CA GLN A 66 13.73 10.80 12.01
C GLN A 66 13.24 11.91 12.95
N ASP A 67 14.09 12.34 13.88
CA ASP A 67 13.86 13.44 14.83
C ASP A 67 12.44 13.45 15.44
N ASP A 68 12.07 12.32 16.04
CA ASP A 68 10.81 12.08 16.75
C ASP A 68 9.54 12.11 15.89
N ARG A 69 9.67 12.07 14.56
CA ARG A 69 8.56 11.87 13.62
C ARG A 69 8.71 10.58 12.83
N VAL A 70 7.62 9.84 12.72
CA VAL A 70 7.52 8.63 11.89
C VAL A 70 7.09 9.03 10.49
N ARG A 71 7.89 8.67 9.48
CA ARG A 71 7.57 8.83 8.05
C ARG A 71 7.37 7.46 7.40
N GLY A 72 6.64 7.42 6.29
CA GLY A 72 6.47 6.19 5.51
C GLY A 72 5.28 5.29 5.91
N LEU A 73 4.52 5.61 6.96
CA LEU A 73 3.33 4.82 7.38
C LEU A 73 2.32 4.61 6.24
N THR A 74 1.96 5.67 5.52
CA THR A 74 1.04 5.59 4.37
C THR A 74 1.65 4.79 3.21
N THR A 75 2.98 4.88 3.01
CA THR A 75 3.70 4.11 1.98
C THR A 75 3.67 2.62 2.31
N ALA A 76 3.95 2.25 3.57
CA ALA A 76 3.88 0.87 4.04
C ALA A 76 2.47 0.28 3.87
N GLY A 77 1.44 1.02 4.30
CA GLY A 77 0.05 0.57 4.17
C GLY A 77 -0.40 0.41 2.72
N THR A 78 0.02 1.30 1.82
CA THR A 78 -0.35 1.23 0.40
C THR A 78 0.42 0.14 -0.35
N LEU A 79 1.68 -0.15 0.01
CA LEU A 79 2.42 -1.31 -0.50
C LEU A 79 1.72 -2.61 -0.10
N TRP A 80 1.31 -2.72 1.16
CA TRP A 80 0.58 -3.88 1.68
C TRP A 80 -0.75 -4.09 0.95
N ALA A 81 -1.55 -3.02 0.79
CA ALA A 81 -2.80 -3.10 0.04
C ALA A 81 -2.60 -3.47 -1.43
N THR A 82 -1.51 -3.00 -2.05
CA THR A 82 -1.18 -3.31 -3.45
C THR A 82 -0.80 -4.78 -3.64
N ALA A 83 -0.15 -5.40 -2.66
CA ALA A 83 0.08 -6.84 -2.66
C ALA A 83 -1.23 -7.62 -2.56
N ALA A 84 -2.16 -7.19 -1.71
CA ALA A 84 -3.48 -7.81 -1.61
C ALA A 84 -4.26 -7.75 -2.94
N VAL A 85 -4.18 -6.62 -3.65
CA VAL A 85 -4.74 -6.49 -5.01
C VAL A 85 -4.09 -7.49 -5.98
N GLY A 86 -2.77 -7.66 -5.92
CA GLY A 86 -2.03 -8.63 -6.73
C GLY A 86 -2.46 -10.08 -6.46
N LEU A 87 -2.56 -10.47 -5.18
CA LEU A 87 -3.06 -11.79 -4.77
C LEU A 87 -4.49 -12.03 -5.25
N ALA A 88 -5.38 -11.06 -5.05
CA ALA A 88 -6.77 -11.16 -5.48
C ALA A 88 -6.89 -11.35 -7.01
N MET A 89 -6.06 -10.66 -7.80
CA MET A 89 -5.99 -10.90 -9.25
C MET A 89 -5.49 -12.32 -9.59
N GLY A 90 -4.43 -12.77 -8.92
CA GLY A 90 -3.86 -14.10 -9.16
C GLY A 90 -4.81 -15.25 -8.77
N PHE A 91 -5.69 -15.04 -7.80
CA PHE A 91 -6.76 -15.98 -7.46
C PHE A 91 -8.03 -15.84 -8.32
N GLY A 92 -8.06 -14.94 -9.30
CA GLY A 92 -9.21 -14.72 -10.18
C GLY A 92 -10.33 -13.84 -9.59
N MET A 93 -10.10 -13.23 -8.42
CA MET A 93 -11.06 -12.36 -7.73
C MET A 93 -11.02 -10.92 -8.27
N TYR A 94 -11.32 -10.74 -9.55
CA TYR A 94 -11.15 -9.46 -10.24
C TYR A 94 -12.00 -8.32 -9.68
N LEU A 95 -13.24 -8.61 -9.25
CA LEU A 95 -14.12 -7.61 -8.63
C LEU A 95 -13.53 -7.10 -7.31
N LEU A 96 -13.06 -8.00 -6.45
CA LEU A 96 -12.41 -7.64 -5.19
C LEU A 96 -11.12 -6.84 -5.44
N ALA A 97 -10.31 -7.27 -6.40
CA ALA A 97 -9.08 -6.58 -6.79
C ALA A 97 -9.36 -5.15 -7.30
N GLY A 98 -10.38 -4.99 -8.14
CA GLY A 98 -10.82 -3.70 -8.67
C GLY A 98 -11.33 -2.77 -7.58
N CYS A 99 -12.26 -3.24 -6.74
CA CYS A 99 -12.80 -2.46 -5.62
C CYS A 99 -11.69 -2.02 -4.65
N THR A 100 -10.79 -2.94 -4.29
CA THR A 100 -9.68 -2.63 -3.38
C THR A 100 -8.74 -1.59 -3.99
N ALA A 101 -8.39 -1.71 -5.27
CA ALA A 101 -7.55 -0.74 -5.95
C ALA A 101 -8.20 0.65 -5.99
N LEU A 102 -9.50 0.72 -6.30
CA LEU A 102 -10.26 1.97 -6.32
C LEU A 102 -10.35 2.62 -4.93
N LEU A 103 -10.58 1.84 -3.87
CA LEU A 103 -10.62 2.34 -2.50
C LEU A 103 -9.25 2.88 -2.06
N VAL A 104 -8.16 2.19 -2.41
CA VAL A 104 -6.80 2.66 -2.10
C VAL A 104 -6.49 3.96 -2.84
N LEU A 105 -6.86 4.06 -4.13
CA LEU A 105 -6.72 5.30 -4.91
C LEU A 105 -7.58 6.42 -4.32
N GLY A 106 -8.84 6.15 -3.99
CA GLY A 106 -9.74 7.12 -3.38
C GLY A 106 -9.23 7.65 -2.05
N LEU A 107 -8.64 6.78 -1.21
CA LEU A 107 -8.02 7.17 0.05
C LEU A 107 -6.82 8.10 -0.17
N LEU A 108 -5.98 7.79 -1.16
CA LEU A 108 -4.81 8.61 -1.50
C LEU A 108 -5.23 9.98 -2.04
N LEU A 109 -6.19 10.01 -2.97
CA LEU A 109 -6.75 11.24 -3.54
C LEU A 109 -7.46 12.11 -2.48
N ALA A 110 -8.20 11.50 -1.56
CA ALA A 110 -8.87 12.21 -0.48
C ALA A 110 -7.89 12.83 0.52
N HIS A 111 -6.79 12.13 0.82
CA HIS A 111 -5.72 12.67 1.67
C HIS A 111 -5.02 13.86 1.01
N ASP A 112 -4.84 13.83 -0.31
CA ASP A 112 -4.16 14.88 -1.07
C ASP A 112 -5.08 16.05 -1.47
N HIS A 113 -6.39 15.95 -1.18
CA HIS A 113 -7.34 17.03 -1.43
C HIS A 113 -7.00 18.27 -0.57
N PRO A 114 -6.98 19.49 -1.15
CA PRO A 114 -6.54 20.75 -0.51
C PRO A 114 -7.39 21.24 0.68
N MET A 115 -8.33 20.44 1.21
CA MET A 115 -9.12 20.74 2.40
C MET A 115 -8.47 20.28 3.72
N TRP A 116 -7.47 19.39 3.69
CA TRP A 116 -6.79 18.91 4.90
C TRP A 116 -5.95 19.97 5.66
N PRO A 117 -5.34 21.00 5.03
CA PRO A 117 -4.63 22.06 5.76
C PRO A 117 -5.54 22.89 6.66
N LYS A 118 -6.84 22.99 6.33
CA LYS A 118 -7.78 23.86 7.05
C LYS A 118 -8.27 23.28 8.37
N LEU A 119 -8.13 21.98 8.60
CA LEU A 119 -8.50 21.36 9.88
C LEU A 119 -7.35 21.33 10.90
N LYS A 120 -6.11 21.53 10.46
CA LYS A 120 -4.91 21.50 11.33
C LYS A 120 -4.56 22.86 11.96
N MET A 121 -5.32 23.92 11.67
CA MET A 121 -5.14 25.26 12.26
C MET A 121 -6.16 25.59 13.37
N ARG A 122 -6.50 24.61 14.22
CA ARG A 122 -7.25 24.89 15.46
C ARG A 122 -6.70 24.13 16.67
N HIS A 123 -5.41 24.28 16.92
CA HIS A 123 -4.90 24.21 18.27
C HIS A 123 -4.39 25.60 18.67
N PRO A 124 -5.10 26.32 19.55
CA PRO A 124 -4.60 27.56 20.12
C PRO A 124 -3.31 27.26 20.89
N SER A 125 -2.31 28.08 20.65
CA SER A 125 -1.09 28.22 21.43
C SER A 125 -1.38 28.16 22.94
N ARG A 126 -0.82 27.16 23.62
CA ARG A 126 -0.68 27.21 25.07
C ARG A 126 0.75 27.62 25.38
N ASP A 127 0.91 28.93 25.49
CA ASP A 127 1.96 29.58 26.25
C ASP A 127 2.15 28.85 27.58
N ARG A 128 3.40 28.46 27.84
CA ARG A 128 3.86 28.20 29.19
C ARG A 128 5.31 28.66 29.30
N SER A 129 5.46 29.97 29.38
CA SER A 129 6.35 30.58 30.38
C SER A 129 6.20 29.86 31.72
N LYS A 130 7.27 29.19 32.16
CA LYS A 130 7.91 29.25 33.49
C LYS A 130 8.89 28.09 33.64
#